data_AF-A0AAJ1YVG0-F1
#
_entry.id   AF-A0AAJ1YVG0-F1
#
_cell.length_a   1.000
_cell.length_b   1.000
_cell.length_c   1.000
_cell.angle_alpha   90.00
_cell.angle_beta   90.00
_cell.angle_gamma   90.00
#
_symmetry.space_group_name_H-M   'P 1'
#
loop_
_entity.id
_entity.type
_entity.pdbx_description
1 polymer ?
#
loop_
_entity_poly.entity_id
_entity_poly.type
_entity_poly.pdbx_seq_one_letter_code
_entity_poly.pdbx_strand_id
1 'polypeptide(L)'
;MFRRSGKGIILVGYFVLFGLIFGGIMLFYKTDKKEMNAEKTEQIEEVDKSKDIGMKIRETHSDLNTITGWERYENLEKTDAPDWEVNEWGFKLIDTTLKEAASLTKGNLKEDLDRARKLLHISIQNHDTTALVYVHRILHDLDIGQNRLEARDVFNSAKAGAGDASAIPTYEDYIKQHSK
;
A
#
# COMPACT_ATOMS: atom_id res chain seq x y z
N MET A 1 -33.80 48.68 24.33
CA MET A 1 -32.79 48.09 25.24
C MET A 1 -31.92 47.16 24.40
N PHE A 2 -30.61 47.42 24.41
CA PHE A 2 -29.61 46.85 23.50
C PHE A 2 -29.29 45.37 23.79
N ARG A 3 -28.86 44.68 22.72
CA ARG A 3 -27.91 43.55 22.64
C ARG A 3 -28.29 42.19 23.24
N ARG A 4 -28.47 41.21 22.34
CA ARG A 4 -27.76 39.93 22.45
C ARG A 4 -27.11 39.59 21.11
N SER A 5 -25.79 39.55 21.14
CA SER A 5 -24.87 39.13 20.08
C SER A 5 -24.70 37.62 20.09
N GLY A 6 -24.37 37.04 18.91
CA GLY A 6 -23.51 35.87 18.83
C GLY A 6 -24.11 34.64 18.14
N LYS A 7 -23.85 34.54 16.81
CA LYS A 7 -23.41 33.37 16.04
C LYS A 7 -24.08 32.03 16.43
N GLY A 8 -25.04 31.50 15.68
CA GLY A 8 -24.82 31.01 14.32
C GLY A 8 -24.05 29.69 14.34
N ILE A 9 -24.64 28.63 14.90
CA ILE A 9 -24.08 27.26 14.81
C ILE A 9 -24.64 26.64 13.54
N ILE A 10 -23.82 26.60 12.50
CA ILE A 10 -24.06 25.77 11.34
C ILE A 10 -23.67 24.34 11.76
N LEU A 11 -24.67 23.47 11.90
CA LEU A 11 -24.47 22.02 11.91
C LEU A 11 -24.03 21.62 10.49
N VAL A 12 -22.72 21.63 10.23
CA VAL A 12 -22.13 20.83 9.15
C VAL A 12 -21.59 19.58 9.82
N GLY A 13 -22.28 18.46 9.66
CA GLY A 13 -21.93 17.24 10.37
C GLY A 13 -22.54 16.03 9.71
N TYR A 14 -21.85 15.54 8.69
CA TYR A 14 -21.80 14.13 8.32
C TYR A 14 -23.11 13.46 7.90
N PHE A 15 -23.48 13.62 6.63
CA PHE A 15 -24.00 12.51 5.82
C PHE A 15 -23.71 12.81 4.35
N VAL A 16 -23.47 11.75 3.59
CA VAL A 16 -23.19 11.69 2.15
C VAL A 16 -21.73 11.81 1.73
N LEU A 17 -20.98 10.71 1.87
CA LEU A 17 -20.12 10.26 0.78
C LEU A 17 -20.02 8.72 0.71
N PHE A 18 -21.14 8.03 0.94
CA PHE A 18 -21.22 6.55 0.83
C PHE A 18 -21.74 6.06 -0.54
N GLY A 19 -21.70 6.92 -1.57
CA GLY A 19 -22.34 6.63 -2.87
C GLY A 19 -21.61 7.12 -4.11
N LEU A 20 -20.28 7.32 -4.06
CA LEU A 20 -19.49 7.81 -5.21
C LEU A 20 -18.26 6.95 -5.52
N ILE A 21 -18.39 5.62 -5.44
CA ILE A 21 -17.39 4.70 -6.03
C ILE A 21 -18.00 3.77 -7.09
N PHE A 22 -19.34 3.65 -7.18
CA PHE A 22 -19.99 2.88 -8.26
C PHE A 22 -20.62 3.74 -9.37
N GLY A 23 -20.73 5.06 -9.20
CA GLY A 23 -21.37 5.97 -10.18
C GLY A 23 -20.46 6.47 -11.31
N GLY A 24 -19.14 6.27 -11.22
CA GLY A 24 -18.16 6.80 -12.19
C GLY A 24 -17.94 5.94 -13.43
N ILE A 25 -18.33 4.65 -13.40
CA ILE A 25 -18.09 3.71 -14.51
C ILE A 25 -19.29 3.67 -15.49
N MET A 26 -20.48 4.10 -15.07
CA MET A 26 -21.72 3.97 -15.87
C MET A 26 -22.12 5.26 -16.61
N LEU A 27 -21.21 6.22 -16.81
CA LEU A 27 -21.52 7.53 -17.41
C LEU A 27 -20.80 7.85 -18.73
N PHE A 28 -20.24 6.83 -19.40
CA PHE A 28 -19.76 6.93 -20.79
C PHE A 28 -20.45 5.98 -21.79
N TYR A 29 -21.46 5.20 -21.36
CA TYR A 29 -22.26 4.38 -22.27
C TYR A 29 -23.57 5.07 -22.68
N LYS A 30 -23.46 6.20 -23.38
CA LYS A 30 -24.55 6.65 -24.27
C LYS A 30 -24.11 7.74 -25.24
N THR A 31 -23.61 7.35 -26.40
CA THR A 31 -23.99 8.00 -27.65
C THR A 31 -23.78 7.08 -28.84
N ASP A 32 -24.86 6.92 -29.60
CA ASP A 32 -25.00 6.52 -31.00
C ASP A 32 -24.52 5.16 -31.51
N LYS A 33 -25.50 4.24 -31.58
CA LYS A 33 -25.61 3.27 -32.66
C LYS A 33 -25.71 4.02 -33.99
N LYS A 34 -24.61 4.02 -34.75
CA LYS A 34 -24.63 4.24 -36.19
C LYS A 34 -23.71 3.20 -36.84
N GLU A 35 -24.26 2.47 -37.80
CA GLU A 35 -23.60 1.37 -38.50
C GLU A 35 -22.29 1.81 -39.17
N MET A 36 -21.20 1.06 -38.99
CA MET A 36 -20.06 1.12 -39.88
C MET A 36 -19.21 -0.17 -39.81
N ASN A 37 -19.22 -0.87 -40.94
CA ASN A 37 -18.13 -1.60 -41.61
C ASN A 37 -16.94 -2.12 -40.79
N ALA A 38 -16.63 -3.40 -41.05
CA ALA A 38 -15.43 -4.08 -40.58
C ALA A 38 -14.15 -3.27 -40.86
N GLU A 39 -13.45 -2.85 -39.80
CA GLU A 39 -12.09 -2.34 -39.94
C GLU A 39 -11.27 -2.57 -38.65
N LYS A 40 -10.13 -3.25 -38.84
CA LYS A 40 -8.87 -3.18 -38.11
C LYS A 40 -8.92 -3.46 -36.60
N THR A 41 -8.46 -4.66 -36.25
CA THR A 41 -8.00 -5.02 -34.90
C THR A 41 -7.01 -3.96 -34.42
N GLU A 42 -7.44 -3.08 -33.52
CA GLU A 42 -6.57 -2.18 -32.80
C GLU A 42 -5.59 -3.04 -32.00
N GLN A 43 -4.30 -2.79 -32.19
CA GLN A 43 -3.28 -3.28 -31.26
C GLN A 43 -3.60 -2.61 -29.92
N ILE A 44 -4.04 -3.43 -28.96
CA ILE A 44 -4.23 -3.00 -27.58
C ILE A 44 -2.89 -2.42 -27.12
N GLU A 45 -2.84 -1.12 -26.85
CA GLU A 45 -1.68 -0.51 -26.21
C GLU A 45 -1.33 -1.32 -24.97
N GLU A 46 -0.09 -1.82 -24.91
CA GLU A 46 0.42 -2.49 -23.73
C GLU A 46 0.42 -1.47 -22.59
N VAL A 47 -0.63 -1.47 -21.77
CA VAL A 47 -0.74 -0.62 -20.59
C VAL A 47 0.53 -0.83 -19.78
N ASP A 48 1.25 0.25 -19.51
CA ASP A 48 2.48 0.21 -18.72
C ASP A 48 2.16 -0.22 -17.28
N LYS A 49 2.14 -1.54 -17.07
CA LYS A 49 1.88 -2.17 -15.77
C LYS A 49 2.93 -1.77 -14.74
N SER A 50 4.11 -1.28 -15.15
CA SER A 50 5.12 -0.84 -14.20
C SER A 50 4.66 0.38 -13.41
N LYS A 51 3.90 1.29 -14.04
CA LYS A 51 3.33 2.47 -13.37
C LYS A 51 2.21 2.09 -12.39
N ASP A 52 1.43 1.06 -12.71
CA ASP A 52 0.41 0.50 -11.81
C ASP A 52 1.06 -0.16 -10.58
N ILE A 53 2.14 -0.92 -10.78
CA ILE A 53 2.87 -1.57 -9.67
C ILE A 53 3.58 -0.56 -8.78
N GLY A 54 4.24 0.46 -9.35
CA GLY A 54 4.84 1.54 -8.59
C GLY A 54 3.81 2.27 -7.70
N MET A 55 2.61 2.50 -8.22
CA MET A 55 1.51 3.11 -7.47
C MET A 55 1.02 2.21 -6.33
N LYS A 56 0.79 0.92 -6.59
CA LYS A 56 0.42 -0.06 -5.56
C LYS A 56 1.46 -0.13 -4.43
N ILE A 57 2.76 -0.09 -4.76
CA ILE A 57 3.84 -0.06 -3.76
C ILE A 57 3.76 1.22 -2.92
N ARG A 58 3.58 2.37 -3.56
CA ARG A 58 3.49 3.67 -2.86
C ARG A 58 2.27 3.76 -1.94
N GLU A 59 1.12 3.30 -2.40
CA GLU A 59 -0.10 3.23 -1.59
C GLU A 59 0.11 2.31 -0.38
N THR A 60 0.66 1.11 -0.60
CA THR A 60 0.97 0.16 0.48
C THR A 60 1.96 0.74 1.50
N HIS A 61 2.98 1.47 1.04
CA HIS A 61 3.93 2.17 1.90
C HIS A 61 3.24 3.29 2.70
N SER A 62 2.32 4.05 2.09
CA SER A 62 1.54 5.09 2.77
C SER A 62 0.59 4.52 3.83
N ASP A 63 -0.08 3.41 3.53
CA ASP A 63 -0.95 2.70 4.48
C ASP A 63 -0.14 2.22 5.69
N LEU A 64 1.04 1.64 5.43
CA LEU A 64 1.92 1.18 6.50
C LEU A 64 2.46 2.35 7.34
N ASN A 65 2.78 3.49 6.74
CA ASN A 65 3.13 4.71 7.49
C ASN A 65 1.99 5.17 8.39
N THR A 66 0.75 5.09 7.91
CA THR A 66 -0.43 5.46 8.69
C THR A 66 -0.61 4.55 9.90
N ILE A 67 -0.47 3.24 9.71
CA ILE A 67 -0.58 2.24 10.79
C ILE A 67 0.55 2.41 11.81
N THR A 68 1.78 2.66 11.36
CA THR A 68 2.98 2.69 12.20
C THR A 68 3.29 4.06 12.79
N GLY A 69 2.47 5.07 12.48
CA GLY A 69 2.68 6.44 12.95
C GLY A 69 3.93 7.11 12.38
N TRP A 70 4.31 6.78 11.13
CA TRP A 70 5.51 7.27 10.46
C TRP A 70 6.79 6.84 11.18
N GLU A 71 7.04 5.54 11.22
CA GLU A 71 8.20 4.90 11.85
C GLU A 71 8.27 4.99 13.37
N ARG A 72 7.19 5.43 14.00
CA ARG A 72 7.17 5.59 15.44
C ARG A 72 6.93 4.28 16.16
N TYR A 73 6.13 3.36 15.59
CA TYR A 73 5.85 1.99 16.06
C TYR A 73 5.49 1.83 17.56
N GLU A 74 5.50 2.90 18.35
CA GLU A 74 5.39 2.89 19.82
C GLU A 74 4.07 2.25 20.26
N ASN A 75 3.04 2.42 19.43
CA ASN A 75 1.72 1.84 19.65
C ASN A 75 1.65 0.33 19.37
N LEU A 76 2.67 -0.25 18.72
CA LEU A 76 2.74 -1.67 18.36
C LEU A 76 3.87 -2.43 19.07
N GLU A 77 4.72 -1.74 19.86
CA GLU A 77 5.89 -2.34 20.54
C GLU A 77 5.53 -3.51 21.46
N LYS A 78 4.35 -3.45 22.10
CA LYS A 78 3.88 -4.53 22.96
C LYS A 78 3.09 -5.55 22.15
N THR A 79 3.36 -6.82 22.42
CA THR A 79 2.63 -7.94 21.80
C THR A 79 1.14 -7.96 22.15
N ASP A 80 0.72 -7.30 23.22
CA ASP A 80 -0.69 -7.18 23.63
C ASP A 80 -1.28 -5.79 23.33
N ALA A 81 -0.60 -4.98 22.51
CA ALA A 81 -1.10 -3.67 22.15
C ALA A 81 -2.42 -3.77 21.35
N PRO A 82 -3.45 -2.97 21.70
CA PRO A 82 -4.74 -3.01 21.01
C PRO A 82 -4.64 -2.59 19.53
N ASP A 83 -3.61 -1.83 19.18
CA ASP A 83 -3.35 -1.36 17.81
C ASP A 83 -3.17 -2.51 16.81
N TRP A 84 -2.73 -3.70 17.24
CA TRP A 84 -2.69 -4.88 16.37
C TRP A 84 -4.08 -5.27 15.86
N GLU A 85 -5.06 -5.30 16.76
CA GLU A 85 -6.46 -5.66 16.45
C GLU A 85 -7.16 -4.50 15.72
N VAL A 86 -6.95 -3.26 16.16
CA VAL A 86 -7.55 -2.07 15.54
C VAL A 86 -7.15 -1.95 14.05
N ASN A 87 -5.92 -2.35 13.71
CA ASN A 87 -5.40 -2.26 12.34
C ASN A 87 -5.53 -3.57 11.53
N GLU A 88 -6.23 -4.60 12.01
CA GLU A 88 -6.37 -5.90 11.34
C GLU A 88 -6.80 -5.76 9.86
N TRP A 89 -7.79 -4.90 9.59
CA TRP A 89 -8.26 -4.64 8.22
C TRP A 89 -7.20 -3.95 7.35
N GLY A 90 -6.43 -3.03 7.92
CA GLY A 90 -5.33 -2.37 7.22
C GLY A 90 -4.25 -3.37 6.83
N PHE A 91 -3.87 -4.25 7.76
CA PHE A 91 -2.93 -5.33 7.49
C PHE A 91 -3.42 -6.31 6.41
N LYS A 92 -4.71 -6.64 6.40
CA LYS A 92 -5.31 -7.50 5.37
C LYS A 92 -5.33 -6.85 3.99
N LEU A 93 -5.55 -5.54 3.93
CA LEU A 93 -5.45 -4.78 2.68
C LEU A 93 -4.02 -4.82 2.14
N ILE A 94 -3.02 -4.51 2.99
CA ILE A 94 -1.60 -4.58 2.65
C ILE A 94 -1.23 -5.98 2.13
N ASP A 95 -1.66 -7.06 2.82
CA ASP A 95 -1.39 -8.43 2.36
C ASP A 95 -1.95 -8.70 0.95
N THR A 96 -3.18 -8.27 0.71
CA THR A 96 -3.87 -8.46 -0.57
C THR A 96 -3.17 -7.70 -1.69
N THR A 97 -2.80 -6.43 -1.45
CA THR A 97 -2.09 -5.60 -2.42
C THR A 97 -0.71 -6.14 -2.73
N LEU A 98 0.05 -6.58 -1.71
CA LEU A 98 1.35 -7.23 -1.90
C LEU A 98 1.23 -8.51 -2.73
N LYS A 99 0.23 -9.35 -2.45
CA LYS A 99 -0.03 -10.58 -3.20
C LYS A 99 -0.35 -10.29 -4.66
N GLU A 100 -1.20 -9.31 -4.92
CA GLU A 100 -1.58 -8.91 -6.28
C GLU A 100 -0.36 -8.38 -7.04
N ALA A 101 0.39 -7.44 -6.45
CA ALA A 101 1.59 -6.88 -7.06
C ALA A 101 2.65 -7.95 -7.36
N ALA A 102 2.88 -8.90 -6.43
CA ALA A 102 3.78 -10.03 -6.64
C ALA A 102 3.32 -10.94 -7.79
N SER A 103 2.01 -11.12 -7.97
CA SER A 103 1.45 -11.94 -9.05
C SER A 103 1.63 -11.35 -10.45
N LEU A 104 1.74 -10.01 -10.52
CA LEU A 104 1.87 -9.24 -11.75
C LEU A 104 3.34 -8.97 -12.13
N THR A 105 4.29 -9.31 -11.25
CA THR A 105 5.73 -9.01 -11.41
C THR A 105 6.56 -10.27 -11.50
N LYS A 106 7.86 -10.12 -11.83
CA LYS A 106 8.84 -11.20 -11.96
C LYS A 106 10.20 -10.79 -11.40
N GLY A 107 11.10 -11.75 -11.23
CA GLY A 107 12.48 -11.53 -10.80
C GLY A 107 12.57 -10.86 -9.42
N ASN A 108 13.56 -9.99 -9.26
CA ASN A 108 13.88 -9.32 -8.00
C ASN A 108 12.67 -8.61 -7.35
N LEU A 109 11.85 -7.92 -8.15
CA LEU A 109 10.69 -7.19 -7.61
C LEU A 109 9.66 -8.15 -7.00
N LYS A 110 9.38 -9.27 -7.67
CA LYS A 110 8.50 -10.30 -7.12
C LYS A 110 9.08 -10.89 -5.83
N GLU A 111 10.39 -11.19 -5.81
CA GLU A 111 11.06 -11.72 -4.63
C GLU A 111 10.99 -10.77 -3.44
N ASP A 112 11.14 -9.46 -3.66
CA ASP A 112 11.06 -8.43 -2.62
C ASP A 112 9.62 -8.28 -2.08
N LEU A 113 8.63 -8.28 -2.97
CA LEU A 113 7.21 -8.23 -2.58
C LEU A 113 6.80 -9.50 -1.79
N ASP A 114 7.22 -10.68 -2.23
CA ASP A 114 6.98 -11.93 -1.51
C ASP A 114 7.66 -11.93 -0.13
N ARG A 115 8.87 -11.34 -0.01
CA ARG A 115 9.57 -11.21 1.27
C ARG A 115 8.84 -10.29 2.22
N ALA A 116 8.43 -9.11 1.75
CA ALA A 116 7.61 -8.18 2.54
C ALA A 116 6.34 -8.88 3.04
N ARG A 117 5.68 -9.64 2.17
CA ARG A 117 4.46 -10.38 2.53
C ARG A 117 4.68 -11.45 3.59
N LYS A 118 5.78 -12.22 3.51
CA LYS A 118 6.15 -13.22 4.55
C LYS A 118 6.41 -12.56 5.91
N LEU A 119 7.14 -11.44 5.90
CA LEU A 119 7.42 -10.68 7.13
C LEU A 119 6.16 -10.06 7.71
N LEU A 120 5.24 -9.57 6.87
CA LEU A 120 3.94 -9.08 7.29
C LEU A 120 3.14 -10.18 8.00
N HIS A 121 3.11 -11.40 7.45
CA HIS A 121 2.46 -12.53 8.11
C HIS A 121 3.07 -12.83 9.48
N ILE A 122 4.39 -12.90 9.58
CA ILE A 122 5.10 -13.10 10.86
C ILE A 122 4.71 -12.00 11.85
N SER A 123 4.69 -10.75 11.38
CA SER A 123 4.31 -9.59 12.18
C SER A 123 2.90 -9.71 12.75
N ILE A 124 1.91 -9.99 11.91
CA ILE A 124 0.50 -10.10 12.32
C ILE A 124 0.30 -11.31 13.24
N GLN A 125 0.88 -12.47 12.90
CA GLN A 125 0.65 -13.71 13.67
C GLN A 125 1.24 -13.66 15.07
N ASN A 126 2.38 -12.96 15.23
CA ASN A 126 3.13 -12.92 16.47
C ASN A 126 3.08 -11.56 17.18
N HIS A 127 2.32 -10.59 16.65
CA HIS A 127 2.37 -9.19 17.07
C HIS A 127 3.81 -8.67 17.16
N ASP A 128 4.57 -8.95 16.11
CA ASP A 128 6.01 -8.75 16.03
C ASP A 128 6.33 -7.46 15.26
N THR A 129 6.72 -6.44 16.02
CA THR A 129 7.12 -5.13 15.51
C THR A 129 8.43 -5.16 14.73
N THR A 130 9.37 -6.06 15.06
CA THR A 130 10.63 -6.18 14.31
C THR A 130 10.35 -6.63 12.88
N ALA A 131 9.50 -7.64 12.72
CA ALA A 131 9.04 -8.07 11.42
C ALA A 131 8.34 -6.92 10.66
N LEU A 132 7.51 -6.13 11.34
CA LEU A 132 6.81 -4.99 10.73
C LEU A 132 7.77 -3.91 10.22
N VAL A 133 8.80 -3.59 11.00
CA VAL A 133 9.86 -2.65 10.61
C VAL A 133 10.55 -3.14 9.33
N TYR A 134 10.79 -4.45 9.20
CA TYR A 134 11.39 -5.00 7.98
C TYR A 134 10.46 -4.86 6.77
N VAL A 135 9.15 -5.06 6.94
CA VAL A 135 8.16 -4.78 5.88
C VAL A 135 8.26 -3.32 5.43
N HIS A 136 8.30 -2.40 6.40
CA HIS A 136 8.36 -0.97 6.11
C HIS A 136 9.61 -0.60 5.30
N ARG A 137 10.78 -1.07 5.73
CA ARG A 137 12.05 -0.78 5.05
C ARG A 137 12.09 -1.34 3.62
N ILE A 138 11.55 -2.55 3.41
CA ILE A 138 11.44 -3.13 2.06
C ILE A 138 10.54 -2.24 1.18
N LEU A 139 9.35 -1.88 1.68
CA LEU A 139 8.41 -1.04 0.93
C LEU A 139 8.94 0.36 0.65
N HIS A 140 9.66 0.94 1.61
CA HIS A 140 10.32 2.23 1.47
C HIS A 140 11.35 2.21 0.33
N ASP A 141 12.28 1.26 0.35
CA ASP A 141 13.31 1.16 -0.70
C ASP A 141 12.69 0.81 -2.07
N LEU A 142 11.65 -0.03 -2.10
CA LEU A 142 10.89 -0.31 -3.33
C LEU A 142 10.17 0.93 -3.86
N ASP A 143 9.54 1.73 -3.01
CA ASP A 143 8.86 2.96 -3.42
C ASP A 143 9.85 3.94 -4.06
N ILE A 144 11.03 4.12 -3.45
CA ILE A 144 12.10 4.93 -4.03
C ILE A 144 12.54 4.40 -5.39
N GLY A 145 12.87 3.10 -5.47
CA GLY A 145 13.42 2.50 -6.69
C GLY A 145 12.43 2.45 -7.85
N GLN A 146 11.17 2.08 -7.57
CA GLN A 146 10.14 1.91 -8.59
C GLN A 146 9.52 3.25 -9.02
N ASN A 147 9.37 4.21 -8.10
CA ASN A 147 8.80 5.52 -8.42
C ASN A 147 9.86 6.62 -8.67
N ARG A 148 11.15 6.26 -8.66
CA ARG A 148 12.29 7.17 -8.93
C ARG A 148 12.26 8.41 -8.02
N LEU A 149 11.94 8.19 -6.75
CA LEU A 149 11.87 9.27 -5.77
C LEU A 149 13.27 9.67 -5.32
N GLU A 150 13.44 10.92 -4.93
CA GLU A 150 14.59 11.33 -4.13
C GLU A 150 14.26 11.09 -2.66
N ALA A 151 15.11 10.34 -1.96
CA ALA A 151 14.98 10.08 -0.55
C ALA A 151 16.32 10.32 0.17
N ARG A 152 16.24 10.72 1.43
CA ARG A 152 17.42 11.00 2.26
C ARG A 152 18.03 9.74 2.85
N ASP A 153 17.20 8.75 3.12
CA ASP A 153 17.58 7.51 3.78
C ASP A 153 17.30 6.33 2.83
N VAL A 154 18.12 5.29 2.93
CA VAL A 154 18.00 4.03 2.17
C VAL A 154 18.40 2.90 3.13
N PHE A 155 17.61 1.84 3.18
CA PHE A 155 17.80 0.76 4.16
C PHE A 155 18.53 -0.47 3.61
N ASN A 156 18.79 -0.50 2.30
CA ASN A 156 19.39 -1.62 1.59
C ASN A 156 18.56 -2.91 1.73
N SER A 157 17.24 -2.75 1.70
CA SER A 157 16.26 -3.77 2.07
C SER A 157 15.65 -4.52 0.88
N ALA A 158 15.84 -4.03 -0.34
CA ALA A 158 15.24 -4.59 -1.55
C ALA A 158 16.24 -4.66 -2.72
N LYS A 159 16.19 -5.73 -3.52
CA LYS A 159 17.01 -5.89 -4.75
C LYS A 159 16.50 -5.04 -5.91
N ALA A 160 15.19 -4.82 -5.99
CA ALA A 160 14.53 -3.98 -6.97
C ALA A 160 14.23 -2.57 -6.43
N GLY A 161 14.69 -2.25 -5.22
CA GLY A 161 14.53 -0.94 -4.60
C GLY A 161 15.79 -0.08 -4.72
N ALA A 162 15.82 1.00 -3.94
CA ALA A 162 17.04 1.75 -3.69
C ALA A 162 18.01 0.97 -2.79
N GLY A 163 19.31 1.23 -2.96
CA GLY A 163 20.36 0.62 -2.16
C GLY A 163 21.02 -0.61 -2.80
N ASP A 164 21.73 -1.38 -1.99
CA ASP A 164 22.56 -2.51 -2.43
C ASP A 164 22.06 -3.89 -1.95
N ALA A 165 20.88 -3.94 -1.32
CA ALA A 165 20.26 -5.14 -0.78
C ALA A 165 21.04 -5.86 0.36
N SER A 166 21.99 -5.18 1.00
CA SER A 166 22.81 -5.77 2.07
C SER A 166 22.03 -6.25 3.30
N ALA A 167 20.80 -5.77 3.52
CA ALA A 167 19.97 -6.17 4.67
C ALA A 167 19.20 -7.48 4.44
N ILE A 168 19.10 -7.96 3.20
CA ILE A 168 18.30 -9.16 2.85
C ILE A 168 18.72 -10.42 3.62
N PRO A 169 20.02 -10.76 3.78
CA PRO A 169 20.43 -11.95 4.53
C PRO A 169 19.83 -11.98 5.95
N THR A 170 19.80 -10.84 6.63
CA THR A 170 19.19 -10.69 7.96
C THR A 170 17.70 -11.04 7.93
N TYR A 171 16.97 -10.61 6.89
CA TYR A 171 15.54 -10.89 6.76
C TYR A 171 15.27 -12.35 6.45
N GLU A 172 16.07 -12.97 5.59
CA GLU A 172 15.93 -14.40 5.28
C GLU A 172 16.19 -15.26 6.51
N ASP A 173 17.19 -14.91 7.32
CA ASP A 173 17.45 -15.61 8.59
C ASP A 173 16.34 -15.36 9.61
N TYR A 174 15.81 -14.14 9.69
CA TYR A 174 14.66 -13.83 10.53
C TYR A 174 13.43 -14.65 10.16
N ILE A 175 13.09 -14.72 8.87
CA ILE A 175 11.98 -15.51 8.35
C ILE A 175 12.16 -16.99 8.71
N LYS A 176 13.36 -17.57 8.50
CA LYS A 176 13.63 -18.98 8.86
C LYS A 176 13.41 -19.26 10.35
N GLN A 177 13.77 -18.32 11.22
CA GLN A 177 13.62 -18.50 12.67
C GLN A 177 12.17 -18.44 13.13
N HIS A 178 11.32 -17.67 12.43
CA HIS A 178 9.95 -17.34 12.86
C HIS A 178 8.83 -17.98 12.01
N SER A 179 9.16 -18.69 10.93
CA SER A 179 8.16 -19.36 10.06
C SER A 179 7.70 -20.75 10.57
N LYS A 180 7.57 -20.95 11.89
CA LYS A 180 7.19 -22.24 12.49
C LYS A 180 5.71 -22.35 12.80
#